data_AF-Q207U3-F1
#
_entry.id   AF-Q207U3-F1
#
_cell.length_a   1.000
_cell.length_b   1.000
_cell.length_c   1.000
_cell.angle_alpha   90.00
_cell.angle_beta   90.00
_cell.angle_gamma   90.00
#
_symmetry.space_group_name_H-M   'P 1'
#
loop_
_entity.id
_entity.type
_entity.pdbx_description
1 polymer ?
#
loop_
_entity_poly.entity_id
_entity_poly.type
_entity_poly.pdbx_seq_one_letter_code
_entity_poly.pdbx_strand_id
1 'polypeptide(L)'
;IRSIYGIPNDNTLGAGTTIAVVDAFGASTAEVDLQEFSRQNGLPEITSANFEKVDQNGGNNYPPDDTDPNGGWSLEVALDVQAVHMMAPGAKIILVVCNSANLDDLLQGVQIAKQKADYISMSFGGPEGDWISEFEPIFNSTTDSFFASSGDSGFAGGVSYPASSQFVVAVGGTSISTNPDFSLNKELGWSGSGGGC
;
A
#
# COMPACT_ATOMS: atom_id res chain seq x y z
N ILE A 1 -1.32 -17.16 1.88
CA ILE A 1 -1.55 -16.00 2.77
C ILE A 1 -3.00 -15.96 3.27
N ARG A 2 -4.03 -15.83 2.41
CA ARG A 2 -5.44 -15.83 2.85
C ARG A 2 -5.80 -16.96 3.82
N SER A 3 -5.41 -18.20 3.49
CA SER A 3 -5.65 -19.39 4.33
C SER A 3 -5.04 -19.29 5.73
N ILE A 4 -3.86 -18.68 5.86
CA ILE A 4 -3.14 -18.49 7.12
C ILE A 4 -3.96 -17.59 8.06
N TYR A 5 -4.60 -16.55 7.52
CA TYR A 5 -5.39 -15.59 8.26
C TYR A 5 -6.91 -15.89 8.25
N GLY A 6 -7.32 -17.09 7.83
CA GLY A 6 -8.73 -17.50 7.82
C GLY A 6 -9.60 -16.72 6.83
N ILE A 7 -9.00 -16.06 5.84
CA ILE A 7 -9.72 -15.28 4.83
C ILE A 7 -10.22 -16.25 3.74
N PRO A 8 -11.51 -16.19 3.36
CA PRO A 8 -12.08 -17.07 2.34
C PRO A 8 -11.32 -16.98 1.00
N ASN A 9 -11.26 -18.10 0.28
CA ASN A 9 -10.78 -18.08 -1.11
C ASN A 9 -11.92 -17.68 -2.05
N ASP A 10 -12.29 -16.40 -2.02
CA ASP A 10 -13.40 -15.83 -2.78
C ASP A 10 -12.91 -14.60 -3.56
N ASN A 11 -13.20 -14.57 -4.86
CA ASN A 11 -12.80 -13.47 -5.74
C ASN A 11 -13.74 -12.26 -5.65
N THR A 12 -14.81 -12.34 -4.85
CA THR A 12 -15.73 -11.23 -4.57
C THR A 12 -15.36 -10.43 -3.33
N LEU A 13 -14.31 -10.81 -2.60
CA LEU A 13 -13.84 -10.05 -1.43
C LEU A 13 -13.49 -8.62 -1.83
N GLY A 14 -14.03 -7.65 -1.10
CA GLY A 14 -13.88 -6.22 -1.40
C GLY A 14 -14.82 -5.68 -2.48
N ALA A 15 -15.74 -6.49 -3.03
CA ALA A 15 -16.72 -6.02 -4.00
C ALA A 15 -17.51 -4.81 -3.49
N GLY A 16 -17.58 -3.76 -4.30
CA GLY A 16 -18.25 -2.51 -3.96
C GLY A 16 -17.40 -1.53 -3.15
N THR A 17 -16.14 -1.86 -2.88
CA THR A 17 -15.17 -0.95 -2.24
C THR A 17 -14.06 -0.55 -3.21
N THR A 18 -13.44 0.59 -2.94
CA THR A 18 -12.27 1.09 -3.67
C THR A 18 -11.09 1.23 -2.73
N ILE A 19 -9.95 0.67 -3.12
CA ILE A 19 -8.69 0.71 -2.36
C ILE A 19 -7.68 1.51 -3.18
N ALA A 20 -7.12 2.57 -2.60
CA ALA A 20 -6.02 3.30 -3.20
C ALA A 20 -4.68 2.81 -2.66
N VAL A 21 -3.71 2.70 -3.56
CA VAL A 21 -2.29 2.52 -3.28
C VAL A 21 -1.59 3.82 -3.68
N VAL A 22 -0.79 4.39 -2.79
CA VAL A 22 -0.07 5.64 -3.04
C VAL A 22 1.44 5.34 -3.04
N ASP A 23 2.08 5.57 -4.17
CA ASP A 23 3.49 5.24 -4.40
C ASP A 23 4.23 6.36 -5.12
N ALA A 24 5.55 6.33 -5.08
CA ALA A 24 6.38 7.22 -5.88
C ALA A 24 6.67 6.66 -7.28
N PHE A 25 6.85 7.60 -8.21
CA PHE A 25 7.23 7.40 -9.61
C PHE A 25 6.21 6.66 -10.49
N GLY A 26 6.40 6.71 -11.81
CA GLY A 26 5.33 6.48 -12.79
C GLY A 26 4.83 5.05 -12.97
N ALA A 27 5.64 4.05 -12.60
CA ALA A 27 5.40 2.62 -12.79
C ALA A 27 4.63 2.28 -14.09
N SER A 28 5.26 2.52 -15.24
CA SER A 28 4.64 2.37 -16.56
C SER A 28 4.09 0.96 -16.84
N THR A 29 4.68 -0.08 -16.25
CA THR A 29 4.28 -1.49 -16.43
C THR A 29 3.27 -2.01 -15.41
N ALA A 30 2.87 -1.22 -14.41
CA ALA A 30 2.08 -1.69 -13.26
C ALA A 30 0.81 -2.48 -13.66
N GLU A 31 0.03 -2.01 -14.65
CA GLU A 31 -1.19 -2.69 -15.10
C GLU A 31 -0.89 -4.04 -15.78
N VAL A 32 0.17 -4.08 -16.61
CA VAL A 32 0.59 -5.30 -17.32
C VAL A 32 1.10 -6.34 -16.33
N ASP A 33 1.91 -5.92 -15.36
CA ASP A 33 2.48 -6.79 -14.34
C ASP A 33 1.39 -7.32 -13.41
N LEU A 34 0.44 -6.47 -13.00
CA LEU A 34 -0.70 -6.88 -12.19
C LEU A 34 -1.63 -7.84 -12.94
N GLN A 35 -1.85 -7.63 -14.24
CA GLN A 35 -2.64 -8.54 -15.07
C GLN A 35 -1.99 -9.92 -15.17
N GLU A 36 -0.67 -9.98 -15.38
CA GLU A 36 0.06 -11.25 -15.45
C GLU A 36 0.07 -11.95 -14.09
N PHE A 37 0.29 -11.22 -12.99
CA PHE A 37 0.16 -11.75 -11.63
C PHE A 37 -1.24 -12.32 -11.38
N SER A 38 -2.29 -11.59 -11.77
CA SER A 38 -3.68 -12.01 -11.60
C SER A 38 -3.97 -13.30 -12.36
N ARG A 39 -3.52 -13.39 -13.60
CA ARG A 39 -3.65 -14.60 -14.44
C ARG A 39 -2.92 -15.81 -13.82
N GLN A 40 -1.71 -15.60 -13.30
CA GLN A 40 -0.92 -16.67 -12.68
C GLN A 40 -1.56 -17.19 -11.39
N ASN A 41 -2.28 -16.34 -10.66
CA ASN A 41 -2.88 -16.66 -9.36
C ASN A 41 -4.39 -16.94 -9.41
N GLY A 42 -5.01 -16.96 -10.59
CA GLY A 42 -6.45 -17.22 -10.74
C GLY A 42 -7.35 -16.12 -10.14
N LEU A 43 -6.84 -14.89 -10.11
CA LEU A 43 -7.57 -13.70 -9.69
C LEU A 43 -8.37 -13.11 -10.87
N PRO A 44 -9.37 -12.24 -10.61
CA PRO A 44 -10.10 -11.54 -11.65
C PRO A 44 -9.17 -10.79 -12.60
N GLU A 45 -9.56 -10.74 -13.88
CA GLU A 45 -8.87 -9.97 -14.91
C GLU A 45 -8.86 -8.48 -14.58
N ILE A 46 -7.73 -7.84 -14.82
CA ILE A 46 -7.52 -6.41 -14.68
C ILE A 46 -8.07 -5.72 -15.91
N THR A 47 -8.96 -4.76 -15.67
CA THR A 47 -9.62 -3.94 -16.68
C THR A 47 -9.77 -2.53 -16.13
N SER A 48 -10.18 -1.59 -16.98
CA SER A 48 -10.50 -0.23 -16.54
C SER A 48 -11.69 -0.15 -15.56
N ALA A 49 -12.44 -1.24 -15.34
CA ALA A 49 -13.50 -1.30 -14.35
C ALA A 49 -13.00 -1.53 -12.92
N ASN A 50 -11.87 -2.21 -12.75
CA ASN A 50 -11.31 -2.57 -11.44
C ASN A 50 -9.89 -2.06 -11.20
N PHE A 51 -9.24 -1.41 -12.18
CA PHE A 51 -7.95 -0.76 -11.99
C PHE A 51 -7.92 0.61 -12.68
N GLU A 52 -7.39 1.60 -11.98
CA GLU A 52 -7.15 2.95 -12.49
C GLU A 52 -5.79 3.43 -11.99
N LYS A 53 -4.97 3.98 -12.88
CA LYS A 53 -3.74 4.70 -12.50
C LYS A 53 -3.96 6.20 -12.66
N VAL A 54 -3.54 6.99 -11.68
CA VAL A 54 -3.59 8.46 -11.70
C VAL A 54 -2.30 9.05 -11.15
N ASP A 55 -1.94 10.26 -11.56
CA ASP A 55 -0.87 11.03 -10.92
C ASP A 55 -1.32 11.67 -9.58
N GLN A 56 -0.40 12.26 -8.81
CA GLN A 56 -0.69 12.95 -7.54
C GLN A 56 -1.58 14.20 -7.67
N ASN A 57 -2.01 14.57 -8.87
CA ASN A 57 -2.99 15.62 -9.14
C ASN A 57 -4.33 15.04 -9.63
N GLY A 58 -4.47 13.71 -9.67
CA GLY A 58 -5.65 12.99 -10.16
C GLY A 58 -5.75 12.91 -11.68
N GLY A 59 -4.68 13.28 -12.40
CA GLY A 59 -4.59 13.25 -13.86
C GLY A 59 -3.85 12.02 -14.40
N ASN A 60 -3.39 12.10 -15.65
CA ASN A 60 -2.65 11.05 -16.34
C ASN A 60 -1.26 11.50 -16.81
N ASN A 61 -0.74 12.59 -16.22
CA ASN A 61 0.60 13.09 -16.50
C ASN A 61 1.60 12.41 -15.56
N TYR A 62 1.85 11.13 -15.80
CA TYR A 62 2.68 10.31 -14.91
C TYR A 62 4.14 10.79 -14.91
N PRO A 63 4.80 10.77 -13.74
CA PRO A 63 6.23 11.03 -13.65
C PRO A 63 7.03 9.91 -14.34
N PRO A 64 8.34 10.10 -14.59
CA PRO A 64 9.20 9.02 -15.06
C PRO A 64 9.18 7.82 -14.09
N ASP A 65 9.46 6.64 -14.63
CA ASP A 65 9.65 5.46 -13.79
C ASP A 65 10.92 5.61 -12.95
N ASP A 66 10.79 5.26 -11.66
CA ASP A 66 11.83 5.11 -10.63
C ASP A 66 13.13 5.92 -10.87
N THR A 67 13.10 7.20 -10.52
CA THR A 67 14.30 8.06 -10.57
C THR A 67 15.02 8.15 -9.22
N ASP A 68 14.67 7.28 -8.26
CA ASP A 68 15.35 7.20 -6.97
C ASP A 68 16.76 6.61 -7.16
N PRO A 69 17.83 7.23 -6.62
CA PRO A 69 19.17 6.64 -6.67
C PRO A 69 19.28 5.27 -5.99
N ASN A 70 18.41 4.96 -5.04
CA ASN A 70 18.33 3.65 -4.38
C ASN A 70 17.48 2.66 -5.17
N GLY A 71 16.63 3.15 -6.09
CA GLY A 71 15.65 2.38 -6.83
C GLY A 71 14.62 1.67 -5.95
N GLY A 72 13.86 0.77 -6.55
CA GLY A 72 12.97 -0.16 -5.86
C GLY A 72 11.49 0.21 -5.92
N TRP A 73 11.15 1.44 -6.29
CA TRP A 73 9.75 1.88 -6.34
C TRP A 73 8.92 1.15 -7.39
N SER A 74 9.52 0.74 -8.52
CA SER A 74 8.78 -0.10 -9.48
C SER A 74 8.45 -1.47 -8.90
N LEU A 75 9.32 -2.02 -8.04
CA LEU A 75 9.08 -3.27 -7.33
C LEU A 75 8.02 -3.07 -6.22
N GLU A 76 8.11 -1.96 -5.49
CA GLU A 76 7.15 -1.61 -4.43
C GLU A 76 5.74 -1.46 -5.00
N VAL A 77 5.58 -0.69 -6.08
CA VAL A 77 4.29 -0.54 -6.77
C VAL A 77 3.73 -1.89 -7.18
N ALA A 78 4.57 -2.75 -7.76
CA ALA A 78 4.15 -4.09 -8.15
C ALA A 78 3.70 -4.92 -6.93
N LEU A 79 4.46 -4.90 -5.84
CA LEU A 79 4.13 -5.59 -4.60
C LEU A 79 2.79 -5.11 -4.03
N ASP A 80 2.60 -3.80 -3.91
CA ASP A 80 1.43 -3.21 -3.26
C ASP A 80 0.14 -3.52 -4.01
N VAL A 81 0.09 -3.24 -5.33
CA VAL A 81 -1.13 -3.48 -6.12
C VAL A 81 -1.43 -4.98 -6.23
N GLN A 82 -0.41 -5.84 -6.29
CA GLN A 82 -0.59 -7.30 -6.31
C GLN A 82 -1.06 -7.82 -4.96
N ALA A 83 -0.54 -7.30 -3.85
CA ALA A 83 -0.98 -7.66 -2.50
C ALA A 83 -2.43 -7.25 -2.27
N VAL A 84 -2.82 -6.04 -2.67
CA VAL A 84 -4.21 -5.57 -2.60
C VAL A 84 -5.12 -6.47 -3.43
N HIS A 85 -4.80 -6.73 -4.71
CA HIS A 85 -5.63 -7.60 -5.56
C HIS A 85 -5.69 -9.03 -5.04
N MET A 86 -4.60 -9.54 -4.49
CA MET A 86 -4.57 -10.85 -3.84
C MET A 86 -5.38 -10.89 -2.54
N MET A 87 -5.64 -9.79 -1.84
CA MET A 87 -6.42 -9.82 -0.60
C MET A 87 -7.89 -9.44 -0.81
N ALA A 88 -8.17 -8.54 -1.75
CA ALA A 88 -9.50 -8.03 -2.07
C ALA A 88 -9.73 -7.96 -3.60
N PRO A 89 -9.88 -9.09 -4.31
CA PRO A 89 -9.92 -9.11 -5.77
C PRO A 89 -11.18 -8.49 -6.37
N GLY A 90 -12.23 -8.34 -5.57
CA GLY A 90 -13.47 -7.69 -5.97
C GLY A 90 -13.43 -6.18 -5.82
N ALA A 91 -12.41 -5.62 -5.14
CA ALA A 91 -12.27 -4.18 -4.98
C ALA A 91 -11.79 -3.53 -6.29
N LYS A 92 -12.16 -2.26 -6.48
CA LYS A 92 -11.47 -1.41 -7.45
C LYS A 92 -10.16 -0.93 -6.83
N ILE A 93 -9.06 -1.04 -7.56
CA ILE A 93 -7.75 -0.54 -7.17
C ILE A 93 -7.49 0.78 -7.88
N ILE A 94 -7.04 1.79 -7.14
CA ILE A 94 -6.54 3.04 -7.69
C ILE A 94 -5.07 3.17 -7.31
N LEU A 95 -4.18 3.13 -8.29
CA LEU A 95 -2.77 3.42 -8.09
C LEU A 95 -2.54 4.92 -8.29
N VAL A 96 -2.15 5.62 -7.23
CA VAL A 96 -1.75 7.03 -7.26
C VAL A 96 -0.23 7.11 -7.30
N VAL A 97 0.32 7.54 -8.45
CA VAL A 97 1.76 7.71 -8.62
C VAL A 97 2.20 9.14 -8.37
N CYS A 98 3.23 9.30 -7.55
CA CYS A 98 3.74 10.60 -7.10
C CYS A 98 5.06 10.95 -7.79
N ASN A 99 5.37 12.24 -7.89
CA ASN A 99 6.53 12.78 -8.60
C ASN A 99 7.86 12.32 -7.99
N SER A 100 7.87 12.06 -6.68
CA SER A 100 9.03 11.58 -5.95
C SER A 100 8.66 10.86 -4.67
N ALA A 101 9.65 10.24 -4.03
CA ALA A 101 9.57 9.65 -2.69
C ALA A 101 9.55 10.68 -1.56
N ASN A 102 9.55 11.99 -1.86
CA ASN A 102 9.45 13.01 -0.84
C ASN A 102 8.07 12.97 -0.20
N LEU A 103 8.02 13.14 1.12
CA LEU A 103 6.79 13.03 1.89
C LEU A 103 5.69 13.99 1.41
N ASP A 104 6.04 15.21 1.01
CA ASP A 104 5.05 16.19 0.50
C ASP A 104 4.34 15.69 -0.78
N ASP A 105 5.08 15.08 -1.71
CA ASP A 105 4.52 14.52 -2.94
C ASP A 105 3.61 13.32 -2.62
N LEU A 106 4.07 12.44 -1.72
CA LEU A 106 3.31 11.28 -1.28
C LEU A 106 2.02 11.68 -0.55
N LEU A 107 2.08 12.66 0.34
CA LEU A 107 0.91 13.18 1.07
C LEU A 107 -0.04 13.96 0.16
N GLN A 108 0.45 14.60 -0.90
CA GLN A 108 -0.43 15.12 -1.95
C GLN A 108 -1.17 13.96 -2.66
N GLY A 109 -0.47 12.87 -2.98
CA GLY A 109 -1.06 11.65 -3.52
C GLY A 109 -2.14 11.06 -2.59
N VAL A 110 -1.88 11.03 -1.28
CA VAL A 110 -2.88 10.62 -0.27
C VAL A 110 -4.14 11.50 -0.33
N GLN A 111 -4.00 12.83 -0.48
CA GLN A 111 -5.17 13.70 -0.60
C GLN A 111 -6.01 13.42 -1.85
N ILE A 112 -5.40 13.00 -2.95
CA ILE A 112 -6.11 12.53 -4.15
C ILE A 112 -6.77 11.17 -3.90
N ALA A 113 -6.05 10.24 -3.27
CA ALA A 113 -6.58 8.92 -2.92
C ALA A 113 -7.86 9.02 -2.08
N LYS A 114 -7.88 9.89 -1.06
CA LYS A 114 -9.06 10.17 -0.22
C LYS A 114 -10.31 10.59 -0.99
N GLN A 115 -10.15 11.26 -2.12
CA GLN A 115 -11.30 11.71 -2.92
C GLN A 115 -11.91 10.59 -3.76
N LYS A 116 -11.24 9.43 -3.84
CA LYS A 116 -11.54 8.37 -4.80
C LYS A 116 -11.69 6.98 -4.17
N ALA A 117 -11.25 6.77 -2.93
CA ALA A 117 -11.17 5.45 -2.31
C ALA A 117 -11.64 5.43 -0.85
N ASP A 118 -12.13 4.27 -0.42
CA ASP A 118 -12.59 4.01 0.95
C ASP A 118 -11.42 3.61 1.88
N TYR A 119 -10.38 2.99 1.31
CA TYR A 119 -9.20 2.52 2.03
C TYR A 119 -7.93 2.98 1.30
N ILE A 120 -6.95 3.47 2.04
CA ILE A 120 -5.69 3.99 1.50
C ILE A 120 -4.53 3.22 2.11
N SER A 121 -3.78 2.51 1.25
CA SER A 121 -2.55 1.79 1.59
C SER A 121 -1.33 2.65 1.31
N MET A 122 -0.42 2.73 2.27
CA MET A 122 0.79 3.56 2.22
C MET A 122 2.00 2.73 2.67
N SER A 123 2.74 2.18 1.71
CA SER A 123 4.00 1.45 1.97
C SER A 123 5.22 2.38 1.96
N PHE A 124 5.06 3.57 2.52
CA PHE A 124 6.12 4.57 2.65
C PHE A 124 6.17 5.14 4.06
N GLY A 125 7.33 5.68 4.42
CA GLY A 125 7.47 6.39 5.67
C GLY A 125 8.81 7.08 5.81
N GLY A 126 8.89 8.00 6.76
CA GLY A 126 10.10 8.70 7.15
C GLY A 126 10.15 8.94 8.65
N PRO A 127 11.28 9.44 9.18
CA PRO A 127 11.41 9.73 10.61
C PRO A 127 10.36 10.73 11.06
N GLU A 128 9.67 10.46 12.18
CA GLU A 128 8.78 11.47 12.77
C GLU A 128 9.55 12.69 13.30
N GLY A 129 8.84 13.81 13.47
CA GLY A 129 9.39 15.02 14.07
C GLY A 129 8.31 16.02 14.44
N ASP A 130 8.71 17.17 14.98
CA ASP A 130 7.78 18.20 15.49
C ASP A 130 6.81 18.75 14.41
N TRP A 131 7.13 18.55 13.14
CA TRP A 131 6.37 19.00 11.98
C TRP A 131 5.14 18.13 11.66
N ILE A 132 4.99 16.94 12.24
CA ILE A 132 3.89 16.01 11.87
C ILE A 132 2.50 16.62 12.08
N SER A 133 2.37 17.54 13.04
CA SER A 133 1.10 18.22 13.35
C SER A 133 0.53 19.01 12.17
N GLU A 134 1.37 19.39 11.20
CA GLU A 134 0.95 20.08 9.97
C GLU A 134 0.20 19.13 9.01
N PHE A 135 0.50 17.83 9.07
CA PHE A 135 -0.04 16.81 8.17
C PHE A 135 -1.13 15.94 8.81
N GLU A 136 -1.23 15.88 10.14
CA GLU A 136 -2.30 15.18 10.87
C GLU A 136 -3.72 15.44 10.32
N PRO A 137 -4.10 16.67 9.92
CA PRO A 137 -5.42 16.92 9.34
C PRO A 137 -5.72 16.13 8.05
N ILE A 138 -4.70 15.66 7.33
CA ILE A 138 -4.88 14.78 6.15
C ILE A 138 -5.52 13.46 6.58
N PHE A 139 -5.17 12.92 7.74
CA PHE A 139 -5.61 11.60 8.17
C PHE A 139 -6.88 11.60 9.03
N ASN A 140 -7.28 12.77 9.55
CA ASN A 140 -8.53 12.92 10.28
C ASN A 140 -9.76 12.83 9.34
N SER A 141 -10.15 11.61 8.97
CA SER A 141 -11.30 11.28 8.12
C SER A 141 -12.33 10.44 8.89
N THR A 142 -13.61 10.62 8.54
CA THR A 142 -14.71 9.77 9.03
C THR A 142 -15.26 8.85 7.97
N THR A 143 -14.78 8.95 6.72
CA THR A 143 -15.29 8.20 5.57
C THR A 143 -14.28 7.17 5.06
N ASP A 144 -12.99 7.39 5.28
CA ASP A 144 -11.91 6.59 4.71
C ASP A 144 -10.96 6.12 5.81
N SER A 145 -10.28 5.00 5.58
CA SER A 145 -9.30 4.43 6.51
C SER A 145 -7.90 4.38 5.90
N PHE A 146 -6.90 4.70 6.70
CA PHE A 146 -5.49 4.79 6.29
C PHE A 146 -4.68 3.68 6.93
N PHE A 147 -3.82 3.02 6.15
CA PHE A 147 -2.93 1.97 6.60
C PHE A 147 -1.51 2.32 6.17
N ALA A 148 -0.59 2.41 7.12
CA ALA A 148 0.81 2.71 6.85
C ALA A 148 1.71 1.59 7.34
N SER A 149 2.72 1.23 6.54
CA SER A 149 3.76 0.32 7.02
C SER A 149 4.53 0.94 8.19
N SER A 150 4.80 0.14 9.22
CA SER A 150 5.53 0.63 10.41
C SER A 150 7.02 0.92 10.14
N GLY A 151 7.53 0.52 8.97
CA GLY A 151 8.94 0.58 8.58
C GLY A 151 9.67 -0.76 8.70
N ASP A 152 10.86 -0.82 8.10
CA ASP A 152 11.63 -2.07 7.88
C ASP A 152 12.98 -2.12 8.63
N SER A 153 13.24 -1.13 9.49
CA SER A 153 14.52 -0.96 10.20
C SER A 153 14.43 -1.29 11.70
N GLY A 154 13.37 -1.96 12.14
CA GLY A 154 13.11 -2.28 13.53
C GLY A 154 13.08 -1.03 14.42
N PHE A 155 13.36 -1.21 15.71
CA PHE A 155 13.49 -0.09 16.65
C PHE A 155 14.60 0.91 16.25
N ALA A 156 15.67 0.44 15.60
CA ALA A 156 16.78 1.29 15.19
C ALA A 156 16.42 2.28 14.07
N GLY A 157 15.34 2.00 13.32
CA GLY A 157 14.77 2.92 12.33
C GLY A 157 14.08 4.15 12.94
N GLY A 158 13.81 4.11 14.25
CA GLY A 158 12.97 5.10 14.90
C GLY A 158 11.48 4.92 14.57
N VAL A 159 10.68 5.87 15.05
CA VAL A 159 9.24 5.90 14.77
C VAL A 159 9.01 6.48 13.36
N SER A 160 8.21 5.77 12.57
CA SER A 160 7.91 6.13 11.17
C SER A 160 6.60 6.90 11.06
N TYR A 161 6.61 8.03 10.36
CA TYR A 161 5.43 8.77 9.93
C TYR A 161 5.15 8.48 8.44
N PRO A 162 3.90 8.19 8.02
CA PRO A 162 2.64 8.46 8.72
C PRO A 162 2.15 7.37 9.69
N ALA A 163 2.87 6.27 9.88
CA ALA A 163 2.43 5.19 10.77
C ALA A 163 2.26 5.64 12.24
N SER A 164 2.96 6.67 12.69
CA SER A 164 2.80 7.22 14.04
C SER A 164 1.62 8.16 14.21
N SER A 165 0.91 8.51 13.13
CA SER A 165 -0.31 9.30 13.23
C SER A 165 -1.39 8.56 14.01
N GLN A 166 -2.06 9.25 14.94
CA GLN A 166 -3.15 8.66 15.73
C GLN A 166 -4.39 8.29 14.88
N PHE A 167 -4.49 8.82 13.66
CA PHE A 167 -5.60 8.57 12.74
C PHE A 167 -5.29 7.46 11.72
N VAL A 168 -4.09 6.88 11.77
CA VAL A 168 -3.61 5.88 10.82
C VAL A 168 -3.48 4.52 11.52
N VAL A 169 -3.86 3.45 10.84
CA VAL A 169 -3.58 2.09 11.29
C VAL A 169 -2.14 1.74 10.93
N ALA A 170 -1.25 1.72 11.92
CA ALA A 170 0.11 1.25 11.75
C ALA A 170 0.15 -0.27 11.55
N VAL A 171 0.74 -0.74 10.46
CA VAL A 171 0.83 -2.16 10.12
C VAL A 171 2.28 -2.63 10.28
N GLY A 172 2.49 -3.48 11.29
CA GLY A 172 3.76 -4.15 11.54
C GLY A 172 3.97 -5.40 10.69
N GLY A 173 5.15 -6.01 10.83
CA GLY A 173 5.55 -7.20 10.10
C GLY A 173 5.83 -8.42 10.99
N THR A 174 5.60 -9.60 10.43
CA THR A 174 5.86 -10.89 11.09
C THR A 174 6.60 -11.84 10.17
N SER A 175 7.42 -12.71 10.75
CA SER A 175 7.98 -13.88 10.07
C SER A 175 7.08 -15.09 10.30
N ILE A 176 6.58 -15.67 9.20
CA ILE A 176 5.65 -16.79 9.23
C ILE A 176 6.37 -18.07 8.81
N SER A 177 6.15 -19.14 9.57
CA SER A 177 6.44 -20.51 9.13
C SER A 177 5.14 -21.28 8.96
N THR A 178 5.05 -22.08 7.90
CA THR A 178 3.92 -22.94 7.61
C THR A 178 4.28 -24.40 7.77
N ASN A 179 3.28 -25.22 8.06
CA ASN A 179 3.38 -26.67 7.91
C ASN A 179 3.42 -27.04 6.41
N PRO A 180 3.75 -28.30 6.03
CA PRO A 180 3.73 -28.74 4.64
C PRO A 180 2.37 -28.62 3.94
N ASP A 181 1.27 -28.53 4.70
CA ASP A 181 -0.09 -28.32 4.20
C ASP A 181 -0.49 -26.84 4.12
N PHE A 182 0.48 -25.93 4.27
CA PHE A 182 0.32 -24.47 4.27
C PHE A 182 -0.52 -23.90 5.43
N SER A 183 -0.87 -24.70 6.43
CA SER A 183 -1.43 -24.18 7.69
C SER A 183 -0.38 -23.42 8.49
N LEU A 184 -0.82 -22.44 9.28
CA LEU A 184 0.06 -21.67 10.15
C LEU A 184 0.74 -22.59 11.18
N ASN A 185 2.07 -22.63 11.18
CA ASN A 185 2.86 -23.30 12.22
C ASN A 185 3.24 -22.30 13.32
N LYS A 186 3.82 -21.17 12.91
CA LYS A 186 4.30 -20.13 13.83
C LYS A 186 4.29 -18.76 13.16
N GLU A 187 3.99 -17.74 13.95
CA GLU A 187 4.11 -16.33 13.58
C GLU A 187 4.94 -15.64 14.67
N LEU A 188 6.02 -14.98 14.27
CA LEU A 188 6.91 -14.24 15.16
C LEU A 188 7.03 -12.81 14.69
N GLY A 189 7.28 -11.87 15.61
CA GLY A 189 7.65 -10.51 15.21
C GLY A 189 8.86 -10.54 14.26
N TRP A 190 8.73 -9.87 13.12
CA TRP A 190 9.83 -9.72 12.19
C TRP A 190 10.84 -8.72 12.76
N SER A 191 12.13 -9.05 12.72
CA SER A 191 13.17 -8.18 13.29
C SER A 191 13.26 -6.81 12.61
N GLY A 192 12.80 -6.70 11.37
CA GLY A 192 12.70 -5.44 10.64
C GLY A 192 11.43 -4.64 10.95
N SER A 193 10.41 -5.23 11.59
CA SER A 193 9.16 -4.53 11.87
C SER A 193 9.42 -3.30 12.72
N GLY A 194 9.10 -2.13 12.16
CA GLY A 194 9.18 -0.87 12.88
C GLY A 194 8.21 -0.80 14.05
N GLY A 195 8.42 0.23 14.87
CA GLY A 195 7.64 0.47 16.08
C GLY A 195 8.41 1.35 17.07
N GLY A 196 7.67 2.02 17.95
CA GLY A 196 8.24 2.88 18.98
C GLY A 196 7.14 3.63 19.76
N CYS A 197 7.51 4.73 20.39
CA CYS A 197 6.66 5.56 21.24
C CYS A 197 7.07 7.02 21.21
#